data_AF-A0A836RBG8-F1
#
_entry.id   AF-A0A836RBG8-F1
#
_cell.length_a   1.000
_cell.length_b   1.000
_cell.length_c   1.000
_cell.angle_alpha   90.00
_cell.angle_beta   90.00
_cell.angle_gamma   90.00
#
_symmetry.space_group_name_H-M   'P 1'
#
loop_
_entity.id
_entity.type
_entity.pdbx_description
1 polymer ?
#
loop_
_entity_poly.entity_id
_entity_poly.type
_entity_poly.pdbx_seq_one_letter_code
_entity_poly.pdbx_strand_id
1 'polypeptide(L)'
;MNGPIWVAELVERFNAEFVPQPADQKRIDQSQILEADPEVLVVTWPGVDDPPLDRIYTREGWSTVTAIRNRHVKAIPEIWVNSPGPNLLRGARELARAIHPSAPLSESSK
;
A
#
# COMPACT_ATOMS: atom_id res chain seq x y z
N MET A 1 -2.23 -14.66 4.13
CA MET A 1 -3.41 -14.47 3.26
C MET A 1 -2.90 -13.53 2.19
N ASN A 2 -2.77 -14.00 0.94
CA ASN A 2 -2.39 -13.10 -0.14
C ASN A 2 -3.50 -12.05 -0.22
N GLY A 3 -3.14 -10.77 -0.30
CA GLY A 3 -4.12 -9.69 -0.42
C GLY A 3 -5.08 -10.00 -1.56
N PRO A 4 -6.34 -9.58 -1.47
CA PRO A 4 -7.29 -9.90 -2.51
C PRO A 4 -6.84 -9.31 -3.86
N ILE A 5 -7.11 -10.06 -4.94
CA ILE A 5 -6.60 -9.82 -6.30
C ILE A 5 -6.78 -8.36 -6.75
N TRP A 6 -7.88 -7.72 -6.33
CA TRP A 6 -8.20 -6.34 -6.72
C TRP A 6 -7.26 -5.28 -6.17
N VAL A 7 -6.48 -5.53 -5.12
CA VAL A 7 -5.52 -4.53 -4.61
C VAL A 7 -4.43 -4.29 -5.64
N ALA A 8 -3.85 -5.36 -6.18
CA ALA A 8 -2.85 -5.26 -7.24
C ALA A 8 -3.44 -4.59 -8.51
N GLU A 9 -4.64 -5.01 -8.93
CA GLU A 9 -5.34 -4.40 -10.07
C GLU A 9 -5.59 -2.90 -9.88
N LEU A 10 -5.93 -2.45 -8.67
CA LEU A 10 -6.12 -1.03 -8.36
C LEU A 10 -4.79 -0.26 -8.45
N VAL A 11 -3.70 -0.82 -7.92
CA VAL A 11 -2.37 -0.21 -8.03
C VAL A 11 -1.96 -0.04 -9.48
N GLU A 12 -2.16 -1.08 -10.30
CA GLU A 12 -1.90 -1.04 -11.75
C GLU A 12 -2.77 0.00 -12.47
N ARG A 13 -4.06 0.11 -12.13
CA ARG A 13 -4.95 1.15 -12.68
C ARG A 13 -4.50 2.58 -12.37
N PHE A 14 -3.72 2.76 -11.32
CA PHE A 14 -3.12 4.04 -10.98
C PHE A 14 -1.69 4.19 -11.53
N ASN A 15 -1.29 3.43 -12.55
CA ASN A 15 0.03 3.49 -13.18
C ASN A 15 1.19 3.23 -12.20
N ALA A 16 0.98 2.34 -11.22
CA ALA A 16 2.01 1.86 -10.33
C ALA A 16 2.12 0.34 -10.38
N GLU A 17 3.21 -0.19 -9.85
CA GLU A 17 3.44 -1.63 -9.78
C GLU A 17 3.23 -2.12 -8.34
N PHE A 18 2.47 -3.21 -8.16
CA PHE A 18 2.33 -3.85 -6.86
C PHE A 18 3.53 -4.77 -6.60
N VAL A 19 4.45 -4.33 -5.74
CA VAL A 19 5.71 -5.05 -5.46
C VAL A 19 5.96 -5.28 -3.97
N PRO A 20 6.67 -6.37 -3.62
CA PRO A 20 6.95 -7.53 -4.47
C PRO A 20 5.65 -8.33 -4.70
N GLN A 21 5.50 -8.90 -5.89
CA GLN A 21 4.36 -9.77 -6.18
C GLN A 21 4.43 -11.02 -5.28
N PRO A 22 3.44 -11.25 -4.39
CA PRO A 22 3.38 -12.47 -3.63
C PRO A 22 3.05 -13.58 -4.61
N ALA A 23 4.02 -14.42 -4.92
CA ALA A 23 3.81 -15.67 -5.65
C ALA A 23 2.87 -16.61 -4.84
N ASP A 24 3.03 -17.93 -4.98
CA ASP A 24 2.33 -18.91 -4.14
C ASP A 24 2.69 -18.83 -2.64
N GLN A 25 3.52 -17.86 -2.26
CA GLN A 25 3.99 -17.61 -0.90
C GLN A 25 2.95 -16.85 -0.09
N LYS A 26 2.68 -17.33 1.13
CA LYS A 26 1.76 -16.68 2.08
C LYS A 26 2.38 -15.48 2.81
N ARG A 27 3.69 -15.24 2.65
CA ARG A 27 4.50 -14.24 3.37
C ARG A 27 5.57 -13.70 2.44
N ILE A 28 5.87 -12.42 2.59
CA ILE A 28 6.99 -11.72 1.95
C ILE A 28 8.09 -11.54 3.00
N ASP A 29 9.32 -11.88 2.63
CA ASP A 29 10.50 -11.70 3.47
C ASP A 29 11.12 -10.32 3.28
N GLN A 30 11.93 -9.91 4.25
CA GLN A 30 12.59 -8.60 4.25
C GLN A 30 13.51 -8.40 3.03
N SER A 31 14.24 -9.42 2.60
CA SER A 31 15.11 -9.34 1.42
C SER A 31 14.33 -8.99 0.15
N GLN A 32 13.12 -9.52 -0.01
CA GLN A 32 12.27 -9.23 -1.15
C GLN A 32 11.77 -7.78 -1.16
N ILE A 33 11.50 -7.21 0.01
CA ILE A 33 11.17 -5.78 0.11
C ILE A 33 12.38 -4.91 -0.25
N LEU A 34 13.57 -5.30 0.20
CA LEU A 34 14.81 -4.57 -0.10
C LEU A 34 15.18 -4.64 -1.59
N GLU A 35 14.95 -5.79 -2.22
CA GLU A 35 15.17 -5.98 -3.66
C GLU A 35 14.14 -5.22 -4.51
N ALA A 36 12.87 -5.21 -4.07
CA ALA A 36 11.80 -4.49 -4.76
C ALA A 36 11.90 -2.96 -4.62
N ASP A 37 12.56 -2.46 -3.57
CA ASP A 37 12.73 -1.05 -3.22
C ASP A 37 11.49 -0.16 -3.47
N PRO A 38 10.36 -0.41 -2.80
CA PRO A 38 9.12 0.31 -3.08
C PRO A 38 9.24 1.81 -2.77
N GLU A 39 8.63 2.64 -3.62
CA GLU A 39 8.54 4.10 -3.44
C GLU A 39 7.46 4.53 -2.43
N VAL A 40 6.46 3.66 -2.21
CA VAL A 40 5.38 3.85 -1.24
C VAL A 40 5.09 2.53 -0.53
N LEU A 41 4.90 2.58 0.78
CA LEU A 41 4.46 1.44 1.59
C LEU A 41 3.04 1.70 2.10
N VAL A 42 2.11 0.82 1.75
CA VAL A 42 0.74 0.85 2.25
C VAL A 42 0.57 -0.23 3.32
N VAL A 43 0.07 0.16 4.48
CA VAL A 43 -0.07 -0.69 5.66
C VAL A 43 -1.53 -0.84 6.01
N THR A 44 -1.99 -2.08 6.07
CA THR A 44 -3.35 -2.43 6.47
C THR A 44 -3.28 -3.32 7.69
N TRP A 45 -3.94 -2.94 8.78
CA TRP A 45 -3.93 -3.72 10.01
C TRP A 45 -5.37 -4.12 10.41
N PRO A 46 -5.65 -5.42 10.60
CA PRO A 46 -7.00 -5.85 10.96
C PRO A 46 -7.49 -5.23 12.26
N GLY A 47 -8.66 -4.59 12.21
CA GLY A 47 -9.29 -3.95 13.37
C GLY A 47 -8.61 -2.68 13.88
N VAL A 48 -7.64 -2.11 13.14
CA VAL A 48 -6.96 -0.86 13.52
C VAL A 48 -6.91 0.07 12.32
N ASP A 49 -7.65 1.18 12.40
CA ASP A 49 -7.73 2.16 11.31
C ASP A 49 -6.46 3.03 11.20
N ASP A 50 -5.80 3.32 12.33
CA ASP A 50 -4.57 4.12 12.40
C ASP A 50 -3.47 3.39 13.19
N PRO A 51 -2.82 2.39 12.58
CA PRO A 51 -1.74 1.65 13.23
C PRO A 51 -0.48 2.53 13.38
N PRO A 52 0.29 2.39 14.46
CA PRO A 52 1.50 3.18 14.68
C PRO A 52 2.57 2.84 13.63
N LEU A 53 2.75 3.72 12.65
CA LEU A 53 3.69 3.54 11.54
C LEU A 53 5.16 3.76 11.93
N ASP A 54 5.43 4.40 13.08
CA ASP A 54 6.80 4.71 13.54
C ASP A 54 7.70 3.48 13.61
N ARG A 55 7.13 2.32 13.97
CA ARG A 55 7.86 1.05 14.05
C ARG A 55 8.37 0.56 12.70
N ILE A 56 7.76 1.00 11.60
CA ILE A 56 8.16 0.63 10.24
C ILE A 56 9.40 1.44 9.84
N TYR A 57 9.46 2.71 10.21
CA TYR A 57 10.62 3.57 9.97
C TYR A 57 11.86 3.13 10.75
N THR A 58 11.69 2.53 11.92
CA THR A 58 12.78 2.05 12.77
C THR A 58 13.13 0.57 12.52
N ARG A 59 12.57 -0.06 11.49
CA ARG A 59 12.81 -1.48 11.22
C ARG A 59 14.25 -1.70 10.77
N GLU A 60 14.95 -2.62 11.44
CA GLU A 60 16.34 -2.92 11.14
C GLU A 60 16.52 -3.34 9.68
N GLY A 61 17.50 -2.74 9.01
CA GLY A 61 17.82 -3.03 7.61
C GLY A 61 16.90 -2.35 6.58
N TRP A 62 15.86 -1.60 6.98
CA TRP A 62 14.95 -0.91 6.04
C TRP A 62 15.35 0.55 5.75
N SER A 63 16.42 1.04 6.36
CA SER A 63 16.86 2.44 6.23
C SER A 63 17.22 2.86 4.81
N THR A 64 17.51 1.90 3.93
CA THR A 64 17.84 2.13 2.51
C THR A 64 16.61 2.15 1.60
N VAL A 65 15.47 1.60 2.05
CA VAL A 65 14.25 1.53 1.23
C VAL A 65 13.75 2.92 0.92
N THR A 66 13.42 3.18 -0.35
CA THR A 66 13.04 4.48 -0.87
C THR A 66 11.81 5.05 -0.15
N ALA A 67 10.76 4.24 0.06
CA ALA A 67 9.60 4.65 0.87
C ALA A 67 9.97 5.09 2.30
N ILE A 68 10.94 4.44 2.94
CA ILE A 68 11.36 4.77 4.31
C ILE A 68 12.14 6.07 4.33
N ARG A 69 13.12 6.23 3.43
CA ARG A 69 13.90 7.45 3.28
C ARG A 69 13.03 8.67 2.99
N ASN A 70 12.01 8.51 2.16
CA ASN A 70 11.12 9.59 1.77
C ASN A 70 9.94 9.80 2.74
N ARG A 71 9.90 9.04 3.86
CA ARG A 71 8.78 9.05 4.81
C ARG A 71 7.41 8.81 4.15
N HIS A 72 7.38 7.90 3.20
CA HIS A 72 6.22 7.59 2.37
C HIS A 72 5.57 6.25 2.75
N VAL A 73 5.21 6.14 4.03
CA VAL A 73 4.40 5.02 4.57
C VAL A 73 3.01 5.53 4.89
N LYS A 74 1.97 4.85 4.40
CA LYS A 74 0.55 5.23 4.56
C LYS A 74 -0.23 4.08 5.18
N ALA A 75 -1.06 4.38 6.16
CA ALA A 75 -2.07 3.45 6.66
C ALA A 75 -3.34 3.56 5.82
N ILE A 76 -3.92 2.42 5.46
CA ILE A 76 -5.28 2.35 4.91
C ILE A 76 -6.07 1.34 5.74
N PRO A 77 -7.29 1.67 6.21
CA PRO A 77 -8.12 0.73 6.93
C PRO A 77 -8.33 -0.56 6.15
N GLU A 78 -8.16 -1.70 6.83
CA GLU A 78 -8.26 -3.02 6.20
C GLU A 78 -9.59 -3.20 5.46
N ILE A 79 -10.70 -2.78 6.08
CA ILE A 79 -12.06 -2.88 5.52
C ILE A 79 -12.23 -2.10 4.21
N TRP A 80 -11.34 -1.15 3.89
CA TRP A 80 -11.41 -0.35 2.65
C TRP A 80 -10.76 -1.03 1.46
N VAL A 81 -9.82 -1.94 1.70
CA VAL A 81 -9.06 -2.61 0.62
C VAL A 81 -9.21 -4.13 0.63
N ASN A 82 -9.72 -4.74 1.71
CA ASN A 82 -9.92 -6.19 1.80
C ASN A 82 -11.39 -6.64 1.73
N SER A 83 -12.35 -5.72 1.59
CA SER A 83 -13.77 -6.06 1.48
C SER A 83 -14.35 -5.63 0.12
N PRO A 84 -14.89 -6.56 -0.68
CA PRO A 84 -15.55 -6.20 -1.93
C PRO A 84 -16.83 -5.39 -1.64
N GLY A 85 -17.08 -4.34 -2.42
CA GLY A 85 -18.30 -3.53 -2.33
C GLY A 85 -18.05 -2.03 -2.11
N PRO A 86 -18.95 -1.29 -1.44
CA PRO A 86 -18.91 0.18 -1.36
C PRO A 86 -17.63 0.75 -0.77
N ASN A 87 -16.98 0.01 0.13
CA ASN A 87 -15.74 0.44 0.79
C ASN A 87 -14.55 0.43 -0.17
N LEU A 88 -14.57 -0.39 -1.22
CA LEU A 88 -13.47 -0.49 -2.19
C LEU A 88 -13.20 0.84 -2.89
N LEU A 89 -14.24 1.64 -3.16
CA LEU A 89 -14.08 2.96 -3.75
C LEU A 89 -13.35 3.93 -2.79
N ARG A 90 -13.52 3.78 -1.47
CA ARG A 90 -12.75 4.55 -0.49
C ARG A 90 -11.29 4.12 -0.48
N GLY A 91 -11.04 2.81 -0.45
CA GLY A 91 -9.68 2.26 -0.52
C GLY A 91 -8.96 2.65 -1.81
N ALA A 92 -9.62 2.58 -2.96
CA ALA A 92 -9.07 2.99 -4.25
C ALA A 92 -8.67 4.46 -4.27
N ARG A 93 -9.45 5.36 -3.65
CA ARG A 93 -9.08 6.79 -3.55
C ARG A 93 -7.87 7.01 -2.65
N GLU A 94 -7.76 6.30 -1.53
CA GLU A 94 -6.57 6.38 -0.67
C GLU A 94 -5.33 5.82 -1.35
N LEU A 95 -5.46 4.69 -2.08
CA LEU A 95 -4.37 4.14 -2.90
C LEU A 95 -3.92 5.15 -3.95
N ALA A 96 -4.86 5.78 -4.67
CA ALA A 96 -4.52 6.81 -5.65
C ALA A 96 -3.78 7.99 -5.03
N ARG A 97 -4.19 8.47 -3.83
CA ARG A 97 -3.48 9.53 -3.09
C ARG A 97 -2.09 9.11 -2.64
N ALA A 98 -1.93 7.86 -2.20
CA ALA A 98 -0.65 7.32 -1.79
C ALA A 98 0.31 7.20 -2.97
N ILE A 99 -0.18 6.82 -4.16
CA ILE A 99 0.63 6.69 -5.37
C ILE A 99 0.95 8.06 -5.98
N HIS A 100 -0.03 8.96 -6.02
CA HIS A 100 0.09 10.30 -6.64
C HIS A 100 -0.15 11.44 -5.63
N PRO A 101 0.76 11.68 -4.68
CA PRO A 101 0.55 12.65 -3.60
C PRO A 101 0.41 14.11 -4.09
N SER A 102 0.94 14.42 -5.28
CA SER A 102 0.96 15.77 -5.86
C SER A 102 -0.14 16.01 -6.91
N ALA A 103 -0.88 14.98 -7.31
CA ALA A 103 -1.92 15.10 -8.32
C ALA A 103 -3.27 15.45 -7.66
N PRO A 104 -3.98 16.51 -8.10
CA PRO A 104 -5.35 16.70 -7.67
C PRO A 104 -6.19 15.52 -8.19
N LEU A 105 -6.87 14.82 -7.27
CA LEU A 105 -7.85 13.82 -7.69
C LEU A 105 -8.97 14.55 -8.43
N SER A 106 -9.03 14.38 -9.75
CA SER A 106 -10.16 14.81 -10.55
C SER A 106 -11.39 14.06 -10.04
N GLU A 107 -12.27 14.76 -9.32
CA GLU A 107 -13.62 14.28 -9.09
C GLU A 107 -14.33 14.27 -10.44
N SER A 108 -14.32 13.11 -11.11
CA SER A 108 -15.19 12.91 -12.26
C SER A 108 -16.62 13.19 -11.81
N SER A 109 -17.16 14.27 -12.36
CA SER A 109 -18.54 14.69 -12.19
C SER A 109 -19.47 13.55 -12.60
N LYS A 110 -20.51 13.37 -11.78
CA LYS A 110 -21.74 12.57 -11.94
C LYS A 110 -21.91 11.80 -13.24
#